data_AF-A0A1Z2TQH3-F1
#
_entry.id   AF-A0A1Z2TQH3-F1
#
_cell.length_a   1.000
_cell.length_b   1.000
_cell.length_c   1.000
_cell.angle_alpha   90.00
_cell.angle_beta   90.00
_cell.angle_gamma   90.00
#
_symmetry.space_group_name_H-M   'P 1'
#
loop_
_entity.id
_entity.type
_entity.pdbx_description
1 polymer ?
#
loop_
_entity_poly.entity_id
_entity_poly.type
_entity_poly.pdbx_seq_one_letter_code
_entity_poly.pdbx_strand_id
1 'polypeptide(L)'
;MCAGNSNFRKGLIVREPFATLIAEGKKVWEIRKSRTRVRGEVLILSGGRAVGSAELVDVLGPFTPEELAQHGDKHLVDVEFLREYSRGKPLYAWVFRNAKKFDGPRRVRIPRGAQVWANVVVEDE
;
A
#
# COMPACT_ATOMS: atom_id res chain seq x y z
N MET A 1 -22.40 -27.48 -7.60
CA MET A 1 -22.31 -26.33 -8.51
C MET A 1 -20.89 -25.80 -8.48
N CYS A 2 -20.25 -25.79 -9.64
CA CYS A 2 -18.83 -25.58 -9.83
C CYS A 2 -18.40 -24.15 -9.51
N ALA A 3 -17.14 -24.02 -9.08
CA ALA A 3 -16.48 -22.81 -8.57
C ALA A 3 -16.76 -21.56 -9.43
N GLY A 4 -17.38 -20.55 -8.83
CA GLY A 4 -17.46 -19.23 -9.43
C GLY A 4 -16.06 -18.64 -9.50
N ASN A 5 -15.55 -18.43 -10.72
CA ASN A 5 -14.30 -17.72 -10.99
C ASN A 5 -14.32 -16.39 -10.22
N SER A 6 -13.58 -16.35 -9.12
CA SER A 6 -13.59 -15.21 -8.24
C SER A 6 -12.47 -14.28 -8.70
N ASN A 7 -12.81 -13.23 -9.46
CA ASN A 7 -11.89 -12.16 -9.88
C ASN A 7 -11.44 -11.26 -8.71
N PHE A 8 -11.22 -11.84 -7.52
CA PHE A 8 -10.75 -11.09 -6.36
C PHE A 8 -9.29 -10.71 -6.54
N ARG A 9 -9.03 -9.41 -6.47
CA ARG A 9 -7.67 -8.86 -6.42
C ARG A 9 -7.37 -8.42 -5.00
N LYS A 10 -6.13 -8.62 -4.57
CA LYS A 10 -5.67 -8.13 -3.27
C LYS A 10 -5.40 -6.63 -3.38
N GLY A 11 -5.90 -5.86 -2.43
CA GLY A 11 -5.72 -4.42 -2.36
C GLY A 11 -5.17 -3.97 -1.01
N LEU A 12 -4.25 -3.02 -1.05
CA LEU A 12 -3.69 -2.33 0.09
C LEU A 12 -4.45 -1.02 0.32
N ILE A 13 -5.01 -0.85 1.50
CA ILE A 13 -5.67 0.40 1.91
C ILE A 13 -4.59 1.38 2.39
N VAL A 14 -4.50 2.51 1.69
CA VAL A 14 -3.55 3.60 1.95
C VAL A 14 -4.32 4.92 1.99
N ARG A 15 -3.91 5.83 2.88
CA ARG A 15 -4.50 7.17 2.94
C ARG A 15 -3.87 8.08 1.88
N GLU A 16 -4.64 9.05 1.39
CA GLU A 16 -4.05 10.17 0.64
C GLU A 16 -3.12 11.02 1.53
N PRO A 17 -2.07 11.63 0.94
CA PRO A 17 -1.68 11.60 -0.48
C PRO A 17 -0.86 10.36 -0.87
N PHE A 18 -0.52 9.48 0.09
CA PHE A 18 0.42 8.38 -0.13
C PHE A 18 -0.08 7.33 -1.12
N ALA A 19 -1.39 7.09 -1.17
CA ALA A 19 -1.99 6.19 -2.16
C ALA A 19 -1.68 6.66 -3.59
N THR A 20 -1.92 7.93 -3.88
CA THR A 20 -1.60 8.54 -5.17
C THR A 20 -0.09 8.48 -5.46
N LEU A 21 0.76 8.79 -4.47
CA LEU A 21 2.22 8.76 -4.65
C LEU A 21 2.76 7.36 -4.96
N ILE A 22 2.18 6.30 -4.37
CA ILE A 22 2.54 4.92 -4.71
C ILE A 22 2.07 4.58 -6.11
N ALA A 23 0.82 4.91 -6.46
CA ALA A 23 0.27 4.62 -7.79
C ALA A 23 1.04 5.34 -8.92
N GLU A 24 1.57 6.53 -8.64
CA GLU A 24 2.46 7.28 -9.55
C GLU A 24 3.90 6.77 -9.58
N GLY A 25 4.27 5.81 -8.72
CA GLY A 25 5.63 5.30 -8.62
C GLY A 25 6.63 6.24 -7.94
N LYS A 26 6.18 7.39 -7.41
CA LYS A 26 7.01 8.36 -6.69
C LYS A 26 7.39 7.87 -5.30
N LYS A 27 6.48 7.19 -4.61
CA LYS A 27 6.69 6.57 -3.30
C LYS A 27 6.87 5.07 -3.48
N VAL A 28 8.11 4.60 -3.38
CA VAL A 28 8.45 3.18 -3.56
C VAL A 28 8.47 2.40 -2.26
N TRP A 29 8.51 3.08 -1.10
CA TRP A 29 8.44 2.45 0.22
C TRP A 29 7.19 2.89 0.98
N GLU A 30 6.34 1.93 1.33
CA GLU A 30 5.23 2.14 2.27
C GLU A 30 5.65 1.75 3.69
N ILE A 31 5.48 2.66 4.64
CA ILE A 31 5.96 2.46 6.02
C ILE A 31 4.84 1.92 6.89
N ARG A 32 5.09 0.79 7.57
CA ARG A 32 4.12 0.14 8.46
C ARG A 32 4.78 -0.34 9.74
N LYS A 33 3.98 -0.53 10.80
CA LYS A 33 4.44 -1.08 12.09
C LYS A 33 4.59 -2.61 12.11
N SER A 34 4.26 -3.27 11.01
CA SER A 34 4.30 -4.74 10.91
C SER A 34 4.80 -5.19 9.55
N ARG A 35 5.37 -6.40 9.53
CA ARG A 35 5.70 -7.10 8.28
C ARG A 35 4.43 -7.63 7.61
N THR A 36 4.56 -7.97 6.34
CA THR A 36 3.54 -8.72 5.59
C THR A 36 4.20 -9.84 4.80
N ARG A 37 3.47 -10.95 4.63
CA ARG A 37 3.84 -12.06 3.75
C ARG A 37 3.31 -11.89 2.32
N VAL A 38 2.50 -10.87 2.07
CA VAL A 38 1.98 -10.56 0.73
C VAL A 38 3.15 -10.24 -0.21
N ARG A 39 3.10 -10.79 -1.42
CA ARG A 39 4.02 -10.51 -2.52
C ARG A 39 3.24 -10.47 -3.84
N GLY A 40 3.81 -9.82 -4.84
CA GLY A 40 3.23 -9.68 -6.17
C GLY A 40 2.37 -8.43 -6.33
N GLU A 41 1.62 -8.37 -7.44
CA GLU A 41 0.78 -7.23 -7.79
C GLU A 41 -0.41 -7.08 -6.83
N VAL A 42 -0.60 -5.85 -6.33
CA VAL A 42 -1.73 -5.47 -5.48
C VAL A 42 -2.35 -4.17 -5.99
N LEU A 43 -3.65 -3.99 -5.76
CA LEU A 43 -4.31 -2.71 -5.97
C LEU A 43 -3.93 -1.74 -4.85
N ILE A 44 -3.79 -0.46 -5.19
CA ILE A 44 -3.66 0.62 -4.21
C ILE A 44 -5.04 1.23 -4.02
N LEU A 45 -5.58 1.08 -2.81
CA LEU A 45 -6.94 1.47 -2.46
C LEU A 45 -6.96 2.72 -1.59
N SER A 46 -7.83 3.65 -1.93
CA SER A 46 -8.06 4.90 -1.19
C SER A 46 -9.52 5.33 -1.33
N GLY A 47 -10.17 5.69 -0.22
CA GLY A 47 -11.55 6.19 -0.23
C GLY A 47 -12.58 5.24 -0.87
N GLY A 48 -12.38 3.92 -0.81
CA GLY A 48 -13.29 2.94 -1.45
C GLY A 48 -13.08 2.76 -2.96
N ARG A 49 -11.96 3.26 -3.51
CA ARG A 49 -11.59 3.14 -4.92
C ARG A 49 -10.18 2.58 -5.08
N ALA A 50 -9.91 1.92 -6.20
CA ALA A 50 -8.56 1.58 -6.63
C ALA A 50 -8.01 2.73 -7.50
N VAL A 51 -6.91 3.34 -7.05
CA VAL A 51 -6.25 4.46 -7.77
C VAL A 51 -5.13 3.99 -8.70
N GLY A 52 -4.73 2.72 -8.56
CA GLY A 52 -3.68 2.10 -9.35
C GLY A 52 -3.34 0.71 -8.83
N SER A 53 -2.21 0.19 -9.29
CA SER A 53 -1.62 -1.06 -8.83
C SER A 53 -0.11 -0.93 -8.69
N ALA A 54 0.50 -1.76 -7.86
CA ALA A 54 1.95 -1.85 -7.72
C ALA A 54 2.34 -3.26 -7.27
N GLU A 55 3.57 -3.67 -7.55
CA GLU A 55 4.10 -4.97 -7.15
C GLU A 55 4.85 -4.86 -5.82
N LEU A 56 4.36 -5.53 -4.78
CA LEU A 56 5.05 -5.65 -3.49
C LEU A 56 6.11 -6.74 -3.59
N VAL A 57 7.38 -6.35 -3.61
CA VAL A 57 8.50 -7.28 -3.86
C VAL A 57 9.25 -7.66 -2.60
N ASP A 58 9.30 -6.77 -1.62
CA ASP A 58 10.07 -7.04 -0.39
C ASP A 58 9.51 -6.30 0.83
N VAL A 59 9.99 -6.71 2.00
CA VAL A 59 9.72 -6.07 3.30
C VAL A 59 11.03 -5.97 4.06
N LEU A 60 11.53 -4.74 4.16
CA LEU A 60 12.78 -4.41 4.83
C LEU A 60 12.53 -3.98 6.29
N GLY A 61 13.56 -4.12 7.11
CA GLY A 61 13.55 -3.76 8.53
C GLY A 61 13.64 -4.96 9.49
N PRO A 62 13.50 -4.72 10.80
CA PRO A 62 12.98 -3.49 11.40
C PRO A 62 13.92 -2.28 11.26
N PHE A 63 13.32 -1.09 11.26
CA PHE A 63 14.01 0.21 11.30
C PHE A 63 13.49 1.07 12.45
N THR A 64 14.36 1.94 12.93
CA THR A 64 14.03 3.15 13.69
C THR A 64 13.57 4.29 12.77
N PRO A 65 12.87 5.31 13.29
CA PRO A 65 12.60 6.54 12.53
C PRO A 65 13.86 7.19 11.96
N GLU A 66 14.96 7.19 12.72
CA GLU A 66 16.24 7.79 12.33
C GLU A 66 16.91 7.04 11.16
N GLU A 67 16.87 5.70 11.15
CA GLU A 67 17.34 4.92 10.01
C GLU A 67 16.48 5.16 8.76
N LEU A 68 15.15 5.22 8.92
CA LEU A 68 14.26 5.52 7.80
C LEU A 68 14.46 6.93 7.23
N ALA A 69 14.80 7.92 8.06
CA ALA A 69 15.06 9.29 7.60
C ALA A 69 16.15 9.37 6.53
N GLN A 70 17.10 8.43 6.51
CA GLN A 70 18.15 8.31 5.49
C GLN A 70 17.62 7.84 4.12
N HIS A 71 16.34 7.46 4.05
CA HIS A 71 15.63 6.96 2.88
C HIS A 71 14.36 7.79 2.59
N GLY A 72 14.36 9.06 3.00
CA GLY A 72 13.24 9.99 2.81
C GLY A 72 12.80 10.12 1.36
N ASP A 73 13.72 9.98 0.41
CA ASP A 73 13.48 9.95 -1.03
C ASP A 73 12.55 8.80 -1.47
N LYS A 74 12.55 7.68 -0.73
CA LYS A 74 11.76 6.48 -1.06
C LYS A 74 10.36 6.48 -0.49
N HIS A 75 10.19 7.06 0.71
CA HIS A 75 8.91 7.03 1.44
C HIS A 75 8.21 8.38 1.58
N LEU A 76 8.89 9.49 1.27
CA LEU A 76 8.32 10.85 1.16
C LEU A 76 7.61 11.33 2.44
N VAL A 77 8.19 11.08 3.62
CA VAL A 77 7.75 11.66 4.89
C VAL A 77 8.97 12.11 5.69
N ASP A 78 8.81 13.13 6.53
CA ASP A 78 9.87 13.62 7.41
C ASP A 78 10.05 12.72 8.65
N VAL A 79 11.14 12.97 9.41
CA VAL A 79 11.49 12.15 10.57
C VAL A 79 10.54 12.39 11.75
N GLU A 80 10.01 13.60 11.90
CA GLU A 80 9.00 13.93 12.92
C GLU A 80 7.73 13.08 12.74
N PHE A 81 7.23 12.99 11.50
CA PHE A 81 6.11 12.12 11.14
C PHE A 81 6.42 10.66 11.45
N LEU A 82 7.63 10.18 11.12
CA LEU A 82 8.05 8.80 11.41
C LEU A 82 8.07 8.52 12.93
N ARG A 83 8.56 9.47 13.74
CA ARG A 83 8.59 9.35 15.20
C ARG A 83 7.18 9.26 15.78
N GLU A 84 6.30 10.20 15.40
CA GLU A 84 4.91 10.22 15.84
C GLU A 84 4.17 8.95 15.39
N TYR A 85 4.35 8.58 14.12
CA TYR A 85 3.74 7.39 13.56
C TYR A 85 4.22 6.15 14.31
N SER A 86 5.53 5.97 14.52
CA SER A 86 6.09 4.78 15.18
C SER A 86 5.53 4.58 16.59
N ARG A 87 5.42 5.66 17.38
CA ARG A 87 5.17 5.62 18.82
C ARG A 87 6.17 4.69 19.55
N GLY A 88 7.45 4.79 19.16
CA GLY A 88 8.54 4.00 19.74
C GLY A 88 8.56 2.53 19.31
N LYS A 89 7.71 2.12 18.36
CA LYS A 89 7.71 0.75 17.81
C LYS A 89 8.58 0.66 16.56
N PRO A 90 9.20 -0.51 16.28
CA PRO A 90 9.93 -0.69 15.04
C PRO A 90 9.01 -0.52 13.82
N LEU A 91 9.59 0.03 12.76
CA LEU A 91 8.94 0.25 11.47
C LEU A 91 9.50 -0.70 10.40
N TYR A 92 8.72 -0.93 9.37
CA TYR A 92 9.08 -1.76 8.23
C TYR A 92 8.74 -1.02 6.95
N ALA A 93 9.61 -1.15 5.95
CA ALA A 93 9.38 -0.60 4.62
C ALA A 93 8.90 -1.71 3.68
N TRP A 94 7.68 -1.57 3.18
CA TRP A 94 7.11 -2.44 2.16
C TRP A 94 7.52 -1.88 0.79
N VAL A 95 8.32 -2.65 0.06
CA VAL A 95 9.01 -2.20 -1.16
C VAL A 95 8.14 -2.48 -2.38
N PHE A 96 7.76 -1.41 -3.07
CA PHE A 96 6.98 -1.45 -4.29
C PHE A 96 7.82 -1.19 -5.54
N ARG A 97 7.47 -1.85 -6.64
CA ARG A 97 7.94 -1.54 -8.00
C ARG A 97 6.79 -1.64 -9.00
N ASN A 98 7.07 -1.33 -10.26
CA ASN A 98 6.14 -1.52 -11.38
C ASN A 98 4.77 -0.88 -11.13
N ALA A 99 4.76 0.30 -10.50
CA ALA A 99 3.53 1.03 -10.23
C ALA A 99 2.84 1.44 -11.53
N LYS A 100 1.52 1.27 -11.57
CA LYS A 100 0.65 1.64 -12.68
C LYS A 100 -0.52 2.42 -12.12
N LYS A 101 -0.52 3.74 -12.34
CA LYS A 101 -1.67 4.61 -12.07
C LYS A 101 -2.78 4.28 -13.06
N PHE A 102 -4.02 4.28 -12.59
CA PHE A 102 -5.17 4.17 -13.49
C PHE A 102 -5.55 5.56 -14.01
N ASP A 103 -6.07 5.63 -15.24
CA ASP A 103 -6.55 6.88 -15.85
C ASP A 103 -7.62 7.56 -14.99
N GLY A 104 -8.45 6.75 -14.33
CA GLY A 104 -9.40 7.19 -13.32
C GLY A 104 -9.51 6.19 -12.15
N PRO A 105 -9.86 6.64 -10.93
CA PRO A 105 -10.11 5.75 -9.80
C PRO A 105 -11.27 4.78 -10.09
N ARG A 106 -11.02 3.48 -9.98
CA ARG A 106 -12.03 2.44 -10.22
C ARG A 106 -12.77 2.10 -8.94
N ARG A 107 -14.09 1.91 -8.99
CA ARG A 107 -14.86 1.51 -7.82
C ARG A 107 -14.48 0.09 -7.41
N VAL A 108 -14.39 -0.13 -6.10
CA VAL A 108 -14.13 -1.45 -5.53
C VAL A 108 -15.05 -1.72 -4.37
N ARG A 109 -15.48 -2.98 -4.24
CA ARG A 109 -16.22 -3.42 -3.05
C ARG A 109 -15.23 -3.86 -1.97
N ILE A 110 -15.03 -3.01 -0.97
CA ILE A 110 -14.22 -3.34 0.22
C ILE A 110 -15.11 -4.03 1.28
N PRO A 111 -14.74 -5.25 1.75
CA PRO A 111 -15.45 -5.89 2.86
C PRO A 111 -15.44 -5.03 4.12
N ARG A 112 -16.54 -5.04 4.89
CA ARG A 112 -16.61 -4.30 6.16
C ARG A 112 -15.51 -4.80 7.11
N GLY A 113 -14.85 -3.86 7.79
CA GLY A 113 -13.80 -4.15 8.78
C GLY A 113 -12.40 -4.34 8.22
N ALA A 114 -12.19 -4.25 6.90
CA ALA A 114 -10.84 -4.27 6.32
C ALA A 114 -10.07 -2.98 6.68
N GLN A 115 -8.92 -3.12 7.35
CA GLN A 115 -8.11 -1.98 7.80
C GLN A 115 -6.81 -1.78 7.02
N VAL A 116 -6.20 -2.87 6.51
CA VAL A 116 -4.91 -2.81 5.81
C VAL A 116 -5.00 -3.52 4.48
N TRP A 117 -5.42 -4.79 4.48
CA TRP A 117 -5.59 -5.59 3.28
C TRP A 117 -7.05 -5.90 3.04
N ALA A 118 -7.48 -5.85 1.78
CA ALA A 118 -8.79 -6.26 1.34
C ALA A 118 -8.67 -7.17 0.12
N ASN A 119 -9.51 -8.20 0.02
CA ASN A 119 -9.77 -8.87 -1.23
C ASN A 119 -10.98 -8.17 -1.85
N VAL A 120 -10.81 -7.58 -3.03
CA VAL A 120 -11.80 -6.72 -3.67
C VAL A 120 -12.11 -7.19 -5.07
N VAL A 121 -13.32 -6.91 -5.52
CA VAL A 121 -13.70 -7.00 -6.94
C VAL A 121 -13.64 -5.58 -7.50
N VAL A 122 -12.97 -5.43 -8.64
CA VAL A 122 -13.00 -4.17 -9.41
C VAL A 122 -14.29 -4.16 -10.19
N GLU A 123 -15.10 -3.13 -9.95
CA GLU A 123 -16.27 -2.85 -10.77
C GLU A 123 -15.74 -2.07 -11.96
N ASP A 124 -15.44 -2.76 -13.07
CA ASP A 124 -15.23 -2.10 -14.35
C ASP A 124 -16.60 -1.60 -14.84
N GLU A 125 -16.66 -0.33 -15.28
CA GLU A 125 -17.86 0.26 -15.92
C GLU A 125 -18.10 -0.32 -17.32
#